data_AF-A0A2J6W2Q3-F1
#
_entry.id   AF-A0A2J6W2Q3-F1
#
_cell.length_a   1.000
_cell.length_b   1.000
_cell.length_c   1.000
_cell.angle_alpha   90.00
_cell.angle_beta   90.00
_cell.angle_gamma   90.00
#
_symmetry.space_group_name_H-M   'P 1'
#
loop_
_entity.id
_entity.type
_entity.pdbx_description
1 polymer ?
#
loop_
_entity_poly.entity_id
_entity_poly.type
_entity_poly.pdbx_seq_one_letter_code
_entity_poly.pdbx_strand_id
1 'polypeptide(L)'
;MTIGLAKGANAMGHVGWITVRCRICGRYLDLSGQKPNARHEEVVYVCPKCGKTVDAYFCAADAKRLRYHCPYCGSQLTIASPLIKE
;
A
#
# COMPACT_ATOMS: atom_id res chain seq x y z
N MET A 1 24.40 -4.13 21.14
CA MET A 1 24.80 -3.99 19.73
C MET A 1 23.53 -4.02 18.89
N THR A 2 22.98 -2.85 18.58
CA THR A 2 21.83 -2.71 17.69
C THR A 2 22.26 -3.10 16.28
N ILE A 3 21.89 -4.31 15.86
CA ILE A 3 22.10 -4.77 14.48
C ILE A 3 21.12 -3.96 13.64
N GLY A 4 21.56 -2.78 13.23
CA GLY A 4 20.84 -1.94 12.28
C GLY A 4 20.54 -2.80 11.06
N LEU A 5 19.24 -2.93 10.74
CA LEU A 5 18.81 -3.49 9.48
C LEU A 5 19.37 -2.61 8.36
N ALA A 6 20.54 -2.98 7.85
CA ALA A 6 21.11 -2.42 6.65
C ALA A 6 20.14 -2.71 5.51
N LYS A 7 19.25 -1.75 5.25
CA LYS A 7 18.42 -1.72 4.04
C LYS A 7 19.38 -1.54 2.87
N GLY A 8 19.74 -2.65 2.23
CA GLY A 8 20.71 -2.67 1.13
C GLY A 8 20.28 -1.74 0.01
N ALA A 9 21.02 -0.65 -0.20
CA ALA A 9 20.56 0.53 -0.93
C ALA A 9 20.57 0.43 -2.47
N ASN A 10 21.15 -0.60 -3.10
CA ASN A 10 21.53 -0.51 -4.52
C ASN A 10 21.24 -1.76 -5.38
N ALA A 11 20.03 -2.31 -5.33
CA ALA A 11 19.60 -3.31 -6.31
C ALA A 11 18.30 -2.86 -7.00
N MET A 12 18.49 -2.35 -8.22
CA MET A 12 17.45 -1.92 -9.16
C MET A 12 16.67 -3.15 -9.64
N GLY A 13 15.79 -3.70 -8.79
CA GLY A 13 15.06 -4.92 -9.12
C GLY A 13 14.42 -5.70 -7.97
N HIS A 14 14.48 -5.24 -6.71
CA HIS A 14 13.72 -5.89 -5.63
C HIS A 14 12.29 -5.35 -5.57
N VAL A 15 11.34 -6.12 -6.09
CA VAL A 15 9.89 -5.82 -6.06
C VAL A 15 9.39 -5.57 -4.64
N GLY A 16 10.02 -6.18 -3.63
CA GLY A 16 9.58 -6.17 -2.23
C GLY A 16 9.46 -4.80 -1.56
N TRP A 17 10.15 -3.76 -2.03
CA TRP A 17 10.11 -2.43 -1.38
C TRP A 17 8.87 -1.59 -1.70
N ILE A 18 8.12 -1.94 -2.73
CA ILE A 18 6.93 -1.19 -3.16
C ILE A 18 5.65 -1.98 -2.84
N THR A 19 5.79 -3.09 -2.10
CA THR A 19 4.66 -3.93 -1.71
C THR A 19 4.15 -3.57 -0.32
N VAL A 20 2.83 -3.54 -0.14
CA VAL A 20 2.16 -3.36 1.15
C VAL A 20 1.20 -4.50 1.41
N ARG A 21 0.92 -4.80 2.67
CA ARG A 21 0.01 -5.90 3.02
C ARG A 21 -1.41 -5.38 3.23
N CYS A 22 -2.39 -6.00 2.56
CA CYS A 22 -3.80 -5.74 2.86
C CYS A 22 -4.09 -6.14 4.31
N ARG A 23 -4.73 -5.24 5.06
CA ARG A 23 -4.99 -5.48 6.48
C ARG A 23 -6.14 -6.44 6.78
N ILE A 24 -6.99 -6.70 5.79
CA ILE A 24 -8.10 -7.65 5.89
C ILE A 24 -7.69 -9.03 5.38
N CYS A 25 -7.36 -9.16 4.09
CA CYS A 25 -7.03 -10.47 3.51
C CYS A 25 -5.56 -10.89 3.68
N GLY A 26 -4.67 -9.99 4.12
CA GLY A 26 -3.26 -10.32 4.32
C GLY A 26 -2.46 -10.52 3.03
N ARG A 27 -3.04 -10.28 1.84
CA ARG A 27 -2.37 -10.34 0.55
C ARG A 27 -1.35 -9.20 0.39
N TYR A 28 -0.24 -9.46 -0.29
CA TYR A 28 0.71 -8.43 -0.73
C TYR A 28 0.13 -7.70 -1.94
N LEU A 29 0.17 -6.38 -1.89
CA LEU A 29 -0.33 -5.45 -2.89
C LEU A 29 0.84 -4.65 -3.45
N ASP A 30 0.92 -4.56 -4.76
CA ASP A 30 2.02 -3.87 -5.43
C ASP A 30 1.64 -2.41 -5.70
N LEU A 31 2.24 -1.46 -4.96
CA LEU A 31 2.00 -0.03 -5.20
C LEU A 31 2.55 0.46 -6.55
N SER A 32 3.44 -0.31 -7.19
CA SER A 32 3.99 -0.02 -8.52
C SER A 32 2.91 0.00 -9.60
N GLY A 33 1.82 -0.75 -9.40
CA GLY A 33 0.73 -0.88 -10.35
C GLY A 33 -0.23 0.30 -10.40
N GLN A 34 -0.06 1.29 -9.52
CA GLN A 34 -0.90 2.50 -9.49
C GLN A 34 -0.43 3.59 -10.46
N LYS A 35 0.67 3.35 -11.18
CA LYS A 35 1.20 4.29 -12.18
C LYS A 35 0.44 4.11 -13.49
N PRO A 36 0.11 5.20 -14.22
CA PRO A 36 -0.38 5.07 -15.58
C PRO A 36 0.67 4.34 -16.43
N ASN A 37 0.24 3.40 -17.27
CA ASN A 37 1.09 2.49 -18.06
C ASN A 37 1.97 1.52 -17.26
N ALA A 38 1.58 1.19 -16.02
CA ALA A 38 2.23 0.10 -15.29
C ALA A 38 2.05 -1.24 -16.03
N ARG A 39 3.08 -2.09 -15.97
CA ARG A 39 3.04 -3.46 -16.52
C ARG A 39 1.92 -4.31 -15.92
N HIS A 40 1.50 -3.99 -14.69
CA HIS A 40 0.40 -4.62 -13.99
C HIS A 40 -0.38 -3.50 -13.29
N GLU A 41 -1.68 -3.40 -13.54
CA GLU A 41 -2.53 -2.37 -12.94
C GLU A 41 -3.16 -2.91 -11.65
N GLU A 42 -2.71 -2.43 -10.50
CA GLU A 42 -3.26 -2.81 -9.19
C GLU A 42 -3.59 -1.57 -8.38
N VAL A 43 -4.87 -1.40 -8.05
CA VAL A 43 -5.39 -0.25 -7.31
C VAL A 43 -5.40 -0.56 -5.82
N VAL A 44 -4.69 0.27 -5.04
CA VAL A 44 -4.55 0.12 -3.60
C VAL A 44 -5.20 1.30 -2.89
N TYR A 45 -5.99 1.02 -1.87
CA TYR A 45 -6.66 2.02 -1.05
C TYR A 45 -5.94 2.14 0.29
N VAL A 46 -5.81 3.37 0.78
CA VAL A 46 -5.20 3.69 2.06
C VAL A 46 -6.10 4.63 2.84
N CYS A 47 -6.15 4.45 4.15
CA CYS A 47 -6.78 5.43 5.03
C CYS A 47 -5.80 6.58 5.33
N PRO A 48 -6.16 7.85 5.12
CA PRO A 48 -5.25 8.98 5.36
C PRO A 48 -4.87 9.16 6.84
N LYS A 49 -5.72 8.70 7.77
CA LYS A 49 -5.49 8.75 9.22
C LYS A 49 -4.76 7.50 9.72
N CYS A 50 -5.31 6.32 9.45
CA CYS A 50 -4.80 5.05 9.96
C CYS A 50 -3.65 4.47 9.13
N GLY A 51 -3.44 4.95 7.90
CA GLY A 51 -2.36 4.51 7.03
C GLY A 51 -0.97 4.79 7.62
N LYS A 52 -0.83 5.88 8.38
CA LYS A 52 0.44 6.25 9.03
C LYS A 52 0.73 5.51 10.33
N THR A 53 -0.31 4.99 10.99
CA THR A 53 -0.19 4.40 12.34
C THR A 53 -0.25 2.88 12.33
N VAL A 54 -1.08 2.29 11.45
CA VAL A 54 -1.36 0.84 11.43
C VAL A 54 -1.05 0.22 10.07
N ASP A 55 -0.46 0.99 9.14
CA ASP A 55 -0.28 0.60 7.74
C ASP A 55 -1.59 0.06 7.15
N ALA A 56 -2.67 0.82 7.34
CA ALA A 56 -4.02 0.47 6.91
C ALA A 56 -4.18 0.60 5.38
N TYR A 57 -3.65 -0.38 4.66
CA TYR A 57 -3.79 -0.58 3.23
C TYR A 57 -4.84 -1.67 2.93
N PHE A 58 -5.58 -1.47 1.84
CA PHE A 58 -6.68 -2.33 1.42
C PHE A 58 -6.63 -2.57 -0.09
N CYS A 59 -6.94 -3.80 -0.50
CA CYS A 59 -7.11 -4.12 -1.91
C CYS A 59 -8.46 -3.59 -2.43
N ALA A 60 -8.62 -3.50 -3.75
CA ALA A 60 -9.86 -3.01 -4.35
C ALA A 60 -11.11 -3.84 -3.97
N ALA A 61 -10.97 -5.16 -3.79
CA ALA A 61 -12.07 -6.02 -3.39
C ALA A 61 -12.54 -5.73 -1.95
N ASP A 62 -11.59 -5.63 -1.01
CA ASP A 62 -11.88 -5.34 0.40
C ASP A 62 -12.37 -3.90 0.59
N ALA A 63 -11.81 -2.94 -0.16
CA ALA A 63 -12.28 -1.56 -0.17
C ALA A 63 -13.74 -1.45 -0.64
N LYS A 64 -14.14 -2.19 -1.70
CA LYS A 64 -15.53 -2.27 -2.14
C LYS A 64 -16.44 -2.88 -1.08
N ARG A 65 -15.99 -3.96 -0.43
CA ARG A 65 -16.75 -4.61 0.67
C ARG A 65 -16.98 -3.67 1.84
N LEU A 66 -15.99 -2.84 2.16
CA LEU A 66 -16.06 -1.80 3.17
C LEU A 66 -16.76 -0.51 2.72
N ARG A 67 -17.30 -0.47 1.49
CA ARG A 67 -17.92 0.72 0.88
C ARG A 67 -16.99 1.94 0.92
N TYR A 68 -15.69 1.71 0.77
CA TYR A 68 -14.64 2.73 0.85
C TYR A 68 -14.57 3.46 2.21
N HIS A 69 -14.99 2.82 3.30
CA HIS A 69 -14.82 3.34 4.66
C HIS A 69 -13.79 2.53 5.45
N CYS A 70 -12.94 3.22 6.21
CA CYS A 70 -11.95 2.57 7.06
C CYS A 70 -12.63 1.86 8.24
N PRO A 71 -12.35 0.57 8.51
CA PRO A 71 -12.98 -0.17 9.61
C PRO A 71 -12.52 0.29 11.00
N TYR A 72 -11.40 1.02 11.08
CA TYR A 72 -10.84 1.48 12.35
C TYR A 72 -11.35 2.86 12.78
N CYS A 73 -11.49 3.80 11.84
CA CYS A 73 -11.84 5.19 12.14
C CYS A 73 -13.06 5.72 11.38
N GLY A 74 -13.68 4.92 10.50
CA GLY A 74 -14.84 5.30 9.69
C GLY A 74 -14.56 6.30 8.58
N SER A 75 -13.35 6.87 8.48
CA SER A 75 -13.03 7.84 7.44
C SER A 75 -13.01 7.19 6.06
N GLN A 76 -13.31 7.97 5.03
CA GLN A 76 -13.27 7.52 3.65
C GLN A 76 -11.84 7.11 3.23
N LEU A 77 -11.75 6.02 2.47
CA LEU A 77 -10.52 5.52 1.89
C LEU A 77 -10.14 6.36 0.67
N THR A 78 -8.84 6.61 0.52
CA THR A 78 -8.25 7.31 -0.62
C THR A 78 -7.36 6.38 -1.41
N ILE A 79 -7.22 6.59 -2.71
CA ILE A 79 -6.27 5.84 -3.53
C ILE A 79 -4.85 6.18 -3.03
N ALA A 80 -4.02 5.16 -2.85
CA ALA A 80 -2.63 5.37 -2.45
C ALA A 80 -1.88 6.00 -3.63
N SER A 81 -1.57 7.29 -3.56
CA SER A 81 -0.88 7.97 -4.65
C SER A 81 0.42 7.23 -5.04
N PRO A 82 0.74 7.11 -6.33
CA PRO A 82 2.00 6.49 -6.75
C PRO A 82 3.17 7.23 -6.08
N LEU A 83 4.07 6.47 -5.45
CA LEU A 83 5.19 7.03 -4.67
C LEU A 83 6.19 7.83 -5.50
N ILE A 84 6.06 7.84 -6.83
CA ILE A 84 6.74 8.81 -7.69
C ILE A 84 5.89 10.07 -7.74
N LYS A 85 6.23 11.01 -6.87
CA LYS A 85 6.17 12.42 -7.27
C LYS A 85 7.35 12.61 -8.22
N GLU A 86 7.08 13.03 -9.44
CA GLU A 86 8.13 13.53 -10.34
C GLU A 86 8.87 14.71 -9.70
#